data_AF-A0A268TL45-F1
#
_entry.id   AF-A0A268TL45-F1
#
_cell.length_a   1.000
_cell.length_b   1.000
_cell.length_c   1.000
_cell.angle_alpha   90.00
_cell.angle_beta   90.00
_cell.angle_gamma   90.00
#
_symmetry.space_group_name_H-M   'P 1'
#
loop_
_entity.id
_entity.type
_entity.pdbx_description
1 polymer ?
#
loop_
_entity_poly.entity_id
_entity_poly.type
_entity_poly.pdbx_seq_one_letter_code
_entity_poly.pdbx_strand_id
1 'polypeptide(L)'
;MRFYILCLMTFLSLALLHARQDLDLTQDTKKPDDIVFITDSKPQEFIVSYDFTTLNYIPKGQDLKVSKPLVPIILKEGLKPLFKCSVPFKARSFAISVPGEFSPLQKEAFVEKQVSYEIYRILNAHVDSLLKCLMQNEASINTNDLTSNFQTSAFSHLRLMPSYVLASFNDDSLELVFYKPKRQN
;
A
#
# COMPACT_ATOMS: atom_id res chain seq x y z
N MET A 1 -5.36 42.34 -66.85
CA MET A 1 -6.02 41.40 -65.91
C MET A 1 -5.19 40.11 -65.73
N ARG A 2 -3.92 40.20 -65.27
CA ARG A 2 -3.04 39.02 -65.09
C ARG A 2 -2.02 39.11 -63.94
N PHE A 3 -2.03 40.17 -63.12
CA PHE A 3 -1.02 40.35 -62.05
C PHE A 3 -1.52 40.08 -60.62
N TYR A 4 -2.83 39.92 -60.39
CA TYR A 4 -3.38 39.70 -59.05
C TYR A 4 -3.44 38.22 -58.61
N ILE A 5 -3.22 37.27 -59.52
CA ILE A 5 -3.34 35.83 -59.22
C ILE A 5 -2.01 35.23 -58.71
N LEU A 6 -0.86 35.80 -59.11
CA LEU A 6 0.44 35.27 -58.67
C LEU A 6 0.77 35.60 -57.21
N CYS A 7 0.27 36.72 -56.67
CA CYS A 7 0.57 37.14 -55.31
C CYS A 7 -0.23 36.34 -54.26
N LEU A 8 -1.45 35.90 -54.60
CA LEU A 8 -2.29 35.12 -53.68
C LEU A 8 -1.76 33.70 -53.46
N MET A 9 -1.12 33.11 -54.47
CA MET A 9 -0.57 31.74 -54.39
C MET A 9 0.72 31.66 -53.57
N THR A 10 1.52 32.73 -53.49
CA THR A 10 2.73 32.78 -52.66
C THR A 10 2.43 33.01 -51.17
N PHE A 11 1.36 33.75 -50.85
CA PHE A 11 0.93 33.92 -49.46
C PHE A 11 0.29 32.66 -48.87
N LEU A 12 -0.48 31.90 -49.65
CA LEU A 12 -1.08 30.65 -49.18
C LEU A 12 -0.02 29.57 -48.87
N SER A 13 1.05 29.52 -49.65
CA SER A 13 2.15 28.57 -49.49
C SER A 13 3.06 28.92 -48.30
N LEU A 14 3.30 30.20 -48.00
CA LEU A 14 4.01 30.60 -46.78
C LEU A 14 3.20 30.35 -45.50
N ALA A 15 1.88 30.56 -45.54
CA ALA A 15 1.01 30.29 -44.40
C ALA A 15 0.90 28.77 -44.10
N LEU A 16 0.86 27.93 -45.13
CA LEU A 16 0.90 26.47 -44.99
C LEU A 16 2.27 25.94 -44.55
N LEU A 17 3.38 26.64 -44.86
CA LEU A 17 4.71 26.29 -44.36
C LEU A 17 4.88 26.65 -42.87
N HIS A 18 4.39 27.82 -42.44
CA HIS A 18 4.42 28.22 -41.03
C HIS A 18 3.48 27.37 -40.17
N ALA A 19 2.27 27.05 -40.65
CA ALA A 19 1.36 26.16 -39.94
C ALA A 19 1.89 24.71 -39.82
N ARG A 20 2.82 24.28 -40.68
CA ARG A 20 3.48 22.98 -40.57
C ARG A 20 4.62 22.95 -39.56
N GLN A 21 5.28 24.07 -39.31
CA GLN A 21 6.34 24.15 -38.29
C GLN A 21 5.76 24.24 -36.87
N ASP A 22 4.56 24.81 -36.71
CA ASP A 22 3.93 24.91 -35.39
C ASP A 22 3.24 23.61 -34.93
N LEU A 23 2.99 22.65 -35.83
CA LEU A 23 2.35 21.38 -35.48
C LEU A 23 3.33 20.26 -35.08
N ASP A 24 4.64 20.44 -35.27
CA ASP A 24 5.67 19.42 -35.00
C ASP A 24 6.48 19.69 -33.72
N LEU A 25 6.09 20.68 -32.92
CA LEU A 25 6.83 21.14 -31.73
C LEU A 25 6.19 20.79 -30.38
N THR A 26 5.29 19.80 -30.37
CA THR A 26 4.88 19.09 -29.15
C THR A 26 5.03 17.59 -29.36
N GLN A 27 6.16 17.16 -29.90
CA GLN A 27 6.61 15.79 -29.69
C GLN A 27 6.95 15.68 -28.20
N ASP A 28 5.98 15.17 -27.44
CA ASP A 28 6.00 14.92 -26.00
C ASP A 28 7.35 14.29 -25.60
N THR A 29 8.31 15.13 -25.19
CA THR A 29 9.61 14.73 -24.64
C THR A 29 9.44 14.15 -23.24
N LYS A 30 8.38 13.37 -23.02
CA LYS A 30 8.19 12.63 -21.79
C LYS A 30 9.22 11.51 -21.75
N LYS A 31 10.15 11.63 -20.80
CA LYS A 31 11.12 10.57 -20.55
C LYS A 31 10.37 9.27 -20.24
N PRO A 32 10.73 8.13 -20.87
CA PRO A 32 10.04 6.87 -20.62
C PRO A 32 10.08 6.51 -19.14
N ASP A 33 9.01 5.87 -18.68
CA ASP A 33 8.90 5.41 -17.30
C ASP A 33 9.93 4.31 -17.01
N ASP A 34 10.51 4.36 -15.81
CA ASP A 34 11.41 3.33 -15.32
C ASP A 34 10.58 2.20 -14.69
N ILE A 35 10.96 0.94 -14.93
CA ILE A 35 10.33 -0.21 -14.28
C ILE A 35 11.25 -0.70 -13.17
N VAL A 36 10.74 -0.67 -11.94
CA VAL A 36 11.44 -1.17 -10.74
C VAL A 36 10.78 -2.47 -10.30
N PHE A 37 11.55 -3.55 -10.21
CA PHE A 37 11.08 -4.82 -9.66
C PHE A 37 11.39 -4.88 -8.17
N ILE A 38 10.39 -5.22 -7.37
CA ILE A 38 10.50 -5.37 -5.91
C ILE A 38 10.46 -6.85 -5.58
N THR A 39 11.55 -7.36 -5.02
CA THR A 39 11.70 -8.71 -4.45
C THR A 39 11.68 -8.68 -2.92
N ASP A 40 12.18 -7.59 -2.36
CA ASP A 40 12.32 -7.31 -0.93
C ASP A 40 11.98 -5.85 -0.66
N SER A 41 11.64 -5.53 0.59
CA SER A 41 11.30 -4.14 0.94
C SER A 41 11.77 -3.73 2.32
N LYS A 42 12.07 -2.44 2.47
CA LYS A 42 12.19 -1.81 3.79
C LYS A 42 10.89 -2.04 4.60
N PRO A 43 10.97 -2.37 5.90
CA PRO A 43 9.78 -2.56 6.74
C PRO A 43 8.87 -1.34 6.75
N GLN A 44 7.56 -1.58 6.62
CA GLN A 44 6.52 -0.57 6.66
C GLN A 44 5.67 -0.76 7.92
N GLU A 45 5.40 0.33 8.65
CA GLU A 45 4.61 0.28 9.89
C GLU A 45 3.10 0.29 9.60
N PHE A 46 2.37 -0.58 10.30
CA PHE A 46 0.92 -0.64 10.29
C PHE A 46 0.36 -0.83 11.71
N ILE A 47 -0.87 -0.41 11.91
CA ILE A 47 -1.71 -0.75 13.07
C ILE A 47 -2.82 -1.65 12.56
N VAL A 48 -2.97 -2.81 13.17
CA VAL A 48 -3.99 -3.80 12.79
C VAL A 48 -4.91 -4.04 13.97
N SER A 49 -6.21 -3.94 13.78
CA SER A 49 -7.22 -4.31 14.77
C SER A 49 -8.34 -5.15 14.13
N TYR A 50 -8.95 -6.00 14.96
CA TYR A 50 -9.99 -6.93 14.53
C TYR A 50 -11.10 -7.03 15.56
N ASP A 51 -12.35 -6.95 15.09
CA ASP A 51 -13.56 -7.16 15.87
C ASP A 51 -14.53 -8.08 15.11
N PHE A 52 -15.09 -9.05 15.82
CA PHE A 52 -16.09 -9.98 15.31
C PHE A 52 -17.22 -10.15 16.31
N THR A 53 -18.46 -10.03 15.80
CA THR A 53 -19.67 -10.09 16.61
C THR A 53 -20.64 -11.14 16.06
N THR A 54 -21.18 -11.96 16.96
CA THR A 54 -22.23 -12.94 16.66
C THR A 54 -23.46 -12.71 17.53
N LEU A 55 -24.65 -12.99 17.00
CA LEU A 55 -25.92 -13.03 17.72
C LEU A 55 -26.58 -14.37 17.45
N ASN A 56 -26.84 -15.17 18.50
CA ASN A 56 -27.35 -16.53 18.38
C ASN A 56 -26.56 -17.39 17.38
N TYR A 57 -25.22 -17.35 17.46
CA TYR A 57 -24.29 -18.03 16.53
C TYR A 57 -24.33 -17.55 15.06
N ILE A 58 -25.13 -16.53 14.73
CA ILE A 58 -25.15 -15.92 13.40
C ILE A 58 -24.14 -14.76 13.38
N PRO A 59 -23.16 -14.75 12.45
CA PRO A 59 -22.28 -13.60 12.25
C PRO A 59 -23.09 -12.32 11.95
N LYS A 60 -22.87 -11.26 12.74
CA LYS A 60 -23.53 -9.96 12.57
C LYS A 60 -22.59 -8.88 12.06
N GLY A 61 -21.31 -9.00 12.36
CA GLY A 61 -20.31 -8.04 11.91
C GLY A 61 -18.90 -8.59 12.03
N GLN A 62 -18.07 -8.22 11.08
CA GLN A 62 -16.63 -8.42 11.07
C GLN A 62 -16.01 -7.11 10.63
N ASP A 63 -15.09 -6.58 11.43
CA ASP A 63 -14.41 -5.32 11.16
C ASP A 63 -12.90 -5.53 11.34
N LEU A 64 -12.19 -5.62 10.21
CA LEU A 64 -10.73 -5.60 10.15
C LEU A 64 -10.30 -4.19 9.75
N LYS A 65 -9.45 -3.56 10.58
CA LYS A 65 -8.85 -2.27 10.27
C LYS A 65 -7.35 -2.41 10.18
N VAL A 66 -6.82 -2.06 9.02
CA VAL A 66 -5.40 -1.85 8.78
C VAL A 66 -5.20 -0.35 8.55
N SER A 67 -4.28 0.27 9.27
CA SER A 67 -3.97 1.70 9.09
C SER A 67 -2.48 1.96 9.19
N LYS A 68 -2.01 3.03 8.54
CA LYS A 68 -0.63 3.51 8.68
C LYS A 68 -0.60 4.56 9.79
N PRO A 69 0.34 4.49 10.76
CA PRO A 69 0.45 5.53 11.77
C PRO A 69 0.91 6.85 11.14
N LEU A 70 0.40 7.98 11.64
CA LEU A 70 0.81 9.32 11.18
C LEU A 70 2.27 9.64 11.54
N VAL A 71 2.76 9.08 12.63
CA VAL A 71 4.14 9.21 13.11
C VAL A 71 4.67 7.80 13.37
N PRO A 72 5.89 7.45 12.91
CA PRO A 72 6.49 6.15 13.20
C PRO A 72 6.50 5.89 14.72
N ILE A 73 5.92 4.76 15.12
CA ILE A 73 5.75 4.37 16.53
C ILE A 73 6.83 3.38 16.90
N ILE A 74 6.96 2.29 16.12
CA ILE A 74 7.83 1.16 16.47
C ILE A 74 9.30 1.61 16.44
N LEU A 75 9.70 2.25 15.35
CA LEU A 75 11.07 2.73 15.16
C LEU A 75 11.44 3.82 16.16
N LYS A 76 10.49 4.70 16.51
CA LYS A 76 10.73 5.82 17.43
C LYS A 76 10.78 5.36 18.90
N GLU A 77 9.94 4.40 19.27
CA GLU A 77 9.79 3.97 20.65
C GLU A 77 10.69 2.80 21.05
N GLY A 78 11.44 2.22 20.11
CA GLY A 78 12.36 1.11 20.39
C GLY A 78 11.65 -0.13 20.93
N LEU A 79 10.44 -0.40 20.44
CA LEU A 79 9.62 -1.52 20.92
C LEU A 79 10.32 -2.84 20.58
N LYS A 80 10.20 -3.82 21.50
CA LYS A 80 10.73 -5.17 21.27
C LYS A 80 9.72 -6.01 20.47
N PRO A 81 10.19 -6.78 19.48
CA PRO A 81 9.32 -7.69 18.75
C PRO A 81 8.77 -8.77 19.68
N LEU A 82 7.50 -9.12 19.51
CA LEU A 82 6.83 -10.15 20.31
C LEU A 82 6.67 -11.43 19.53
N PHE A 83 6.17 -11.31 18.31
CA PHE A 83 5.77 -12.43 17.48
C PHE A 83 6.10 -12.13 16.03
N LYS A 84 6.45 -13.17 15.27
CA LYS A 84 6.67 -13.10 13.83
C LYS A 84 5.78 -14.12 13.14
N CYS A 85 5.18 -13.72 12.03
CA CYS A 85 4.50 -14.63 11.13
C CYS A 85 4.74 -14.22 9.68
N SER A 86 4.30 -15.05 8.74
CA SER A 86 4.34 -14.72 7.33
C SER A 86 2.96 -14.94 6.71
N VAL A 87 2.55 -14.00 5.86
CA VAL A 87 1.39 -14.14 4.97
C VAL A 87 1.91 -14.55 3.59
N PRO A 88 1.44 -15.66 3.02
CA PRO A 88 1.94 -16.14 1.73
C PRO A 88 1.62 -15.12 0.62
N PHE A 89 2.59 -14.86 -0.24
CA PHE A 89 2.44 -13.99 -1.41
C PHE A 89 2.90 -14.73 -2.66
N LYS A 90 1.96 -15.08 -3.54
CA LYS A 90 2.23 -15.98 -4.68
C LYS A 90 3.25 -15.46 -5.69
N ALA A 91 3.53 -14.16 -5.71
CA ALA A 91 4.47 -13.56 -6.65
C ALA A 91 5.83 -13.34 -5.99
N ARG A 92 6.90 -13.85 -6.60
CA ARG A 92 8.29 -13.63 -6.11
C ARG A 92 8.76 -12.18 -6.27
N SER A 93 8.06 -11.41 -7.09
CA SER A 93 8.30 -9.98 -7.27
C SER A 93 7.07 -9.30 -7.86
N PHE A 94 7.02 -7.97 -7.74
CA PHE A 94 6.07 -7.13 -8.46
C PHE A 94 6.78 -5.92 -9.08
N ALA A 95 6.23 -5.42 -10.18
CA ALA A 95 6.78 -4.31 -10.92
C ALA A 95 6.07 -3.01 -10.57
N ILE A 96 6.84 -1.94 -10.32
CA ILE A 96 6.37 -0.57 -10.15
C ILE A 96 6.85 0.23 -11.35
N SER A 97 5.91 0.83 -12.09
CA SER A 97 6.22 1.83 -13.11
C SER A 97 6.41 3.19 -12.44
N VAL A 98 7.59 3.75 -12.58
CA VAL A 98 8.01 5.02 -11.98
C VAL A 98 8.13 6.08 -13.07
N PRO A 99 7.48 7.25 -12.92
CA PRO A 99 7.57 8.31 -13.90
C PRO A 99 9.01 8.70 -14.24
N GLY A 100 9.35 8.68 -15.53
CA GLY A 100 10.72 8.91 -16.01
C GLY A 100 11.30 10.27 -15.58
N GLU A 101 10.41 11.27 -15.51
CA GLU A 101 10.65 12.67 -15.14
C GLU A 101 11.05 12.88 -13.67
N PHE A 102 10.82 11.91 -12.80
CA PHE A 102 11.15 12.05 -11.39
C PHE A 102 12.67 12.13 -11.16
N SER A 103 13.07 13.04 -10.27
CA SER A 103 14.42 13.07 -9.72
C SER A 103 14.70 11.79 -8.90
N PRO A 104 15.97 11.43 -8.65
CA PRO A 104 16.30 10.21 -7.89
C PRO A 104 15.57 10.11 -6.53
N LEU A 105 15.48 11.21 -5.79
CA LEU A 105 14.77 11.26 -4.50
C LEU A 105 13.26 11.06 -4.66
N GLN A 106 12.66 11.64 -5.70
CA GLN A 106 11.24 11.44 -6.00
C GLN A 106 10.94 9.99 -6.41
N LYS A 107 11.87 9.35 -7.13
CA LYS A 107 11.75 7.93 -7.50
C LYS A 107 11.78 7.04 -6.27
N GLU A 108 12.74 7.24 -5.36
CA GLU A 108 12.81 6.47 -4.12
C GLU A 108 11.52 6.63 -3.29
N ALA A 109 11.08 7.88 -3.05
CA ALA A 109 9.88 8.14 -2.27
C ALA A 109 8.61 7.59 -2.93
N PHE A 110 8.53 7.64 -4.27
CA PHE A 110 7.41 7.06 -5.02
C PHE A 110 7.39 5.54 -4.89
N VAL A 111 8.53 4.87 -5.09
CA VAL A 111 8.66 3.42 -4.93
C VAL A 111 8.26 3.00 -3.51
N GLU A 112 8.77 3.67 -2.49
CA GLU A 112 8.42 3.38 -1.10
C GLU A 112 6.91 3.53 -0.83
N LYS A 113 6.29 4.58 -1.37
CA LYS A 113 4.84 4.78 -1.27
C LYS A 113 4.06 3.65 -1.96
N GLN A 114 4.47 3.24 -3.15
CA GLN A 114 3.81 2.15 -3.89
C GLN A 114 3.96 0.81 -3.18
N VAL A 115 5.15 0.51 -2.65
CA VAL A 115 5.38 -0.67 -1.81
C VAL A 115 4.48 -0.65 -0.58
N SER A 116 4.39 0.47 0.13
CA SER A 116 3.51 0.60 1.30
C SER A 116 2.03 0.38 0.96
N TYR A 117 1.58 0.88 -0.19
CA TYR A 117 0.22 0.65 -0.68
C TYR A 117 -0.03 -0.81 -1.03
N GLU A 118 0.95 -1.47 -1.67
CA GLU A 118 0.83 -2.86 -2.07
C GLU A 118 0.78 -3.80 -0.85
N ILE A 119 1.59 -3.55 0.18
CA ILE A 119 1.51 -4.27 1.45
C ILE A 119 0.12 -4.10 2.08
N TYR A 120 -0.39 -2.86 2.13
CA TYR A 120 -1.75 -2.59 2.63
C TYR A 120 -2.80 -3.39 1.85
N ARG A 121 -2.69 -3.42 0.53
CA ARG A 121 -3.61 -4.18 -0.35
C ARG A 121 -3.55 -5.67 -0.04
N ILE A 122 -2.36 -6.25 0.13
CA ILE A 122 -2.18 -7.67 0.44
C ILE A 122 -2.78 -8.03 1.79
N LEU A 123 -2.52 -7.22 2.82
CA LEU A 123 -3.08 -7.42 4.17
C LEU A 123 -4.62 -7.45 4.15
N ASN A 124 -5.25 -6.60 3.35
CA ASN A 124 -6.71 -6.59 3.18
C ASN A 124 -7.23 -7.70 2.27
N ALA A 125 -6.43 -8.22 1.33
CA ALA A 125 -6.82 -9.32 0.46
C ALA A 125 -6.66 -10.70 1.14
N HIS A 126 -5.73 -10.83 2.09
CA HIS A 126 -5.40 -12.08 2.78
C HIS A 126 -5.85 -12.04 4.26
N VAL A 127 -7.10 -11.60 4.49
CA VAL A 127 -7.69 -11.42 5.83
C VAL A 127 -7.54 -12.67 6.70
N ASP A 128 -7.81 -13.85 6.15
CA ASP A 128 -7.73 -15.11 6.92
C ASP A 128 -6.31 -15.40 7.43
N SER A 129 -5.30 -15.14 6.59
CA SER A 129 -3.90 -15.35 6.97
C SER A 129 -3.46 -14.33 8.01
N LEU A 130 -3.86 -13.06 7.84
CA LEU A 130 -3.60 -12.01 8.81
C LEU A 130 -4.30 -12.29 10.16
N LEU A 131 -5.54 -12.74 10.14
CA LEU A 131 -6.30 -13.09 11.34
C LEU A 131 -5.65 -14.25 12.10
N LYS A 132 -5.20 -15.28 11.37
CA LYS A 132 -4.44 -16.38 11.96
C LYS A 132 -3.19 -15.87 12.67
N CYS A 133 -2.45 -14.95 12.06
CA CYS A 133 -1.30 -14.31 12.70
C CYS A 133 -1.68 -13.52 13.95
N LEU A 134 -2.76 -12.73 13.90
CA LEU A 134 -3.22 -11.93 15.05
C LEU A 134 -3.62 -12.82 16.23
N MET A 135 -4.36 -13.90 15.97
CA MET A 135 -4.74 -14.86 17.01
C MET A 135 -3.52 -15.56 17.62
N GLN A 136 -2.51 -15.90 16.81
CA GLN A 136 -1.25 -16.47 17.29
C GLN A 136 -0.43 -15.48 18.12
N ASN A 137 -0.38 -14.21 17.68
CA ASN A 137 0.23 -13.12 18.44
C ASN A 137 -0.40 -13.00 19.83
N GLU A 138 -1.73 -12.90 19.92
CA GLU A 138 -2.44 -12.82 21.20
C GLU A 138 -2.30 -14.08 22.06
N ALA A 139 -2.22 -15.28 21.47
CA ALA A 139 -1.93 -16.49 22.24
C ALA A 139 -0.50 -16.50 22.81
N SER A 140 0.45 -15.89 22.10
CA SER A 140 1.86 -15.79 22.54
C SER A 140 2.07 -14.76 23.65
N ILE A 141 1.25 -13.70 23.65
CA ILE A 141 1.26 -12.69 24.70
C ILE A 141 0.27 -13.18 25.74
N ASN A 142 0.73 -13.60 26.93
CA ASN A 142 -0.18 -14.05 28.00
C ASN A 142 -1.00 -12.86 28.55
N THR A 143 -2.00 -12.41 27.78
CA THR A 143 -2.87 -11.28 28.12
C THR A 143 -4.14 -11.82 28.76
N ASN A 144 -4.35 -11.46 30.01
CA ASN A 144 -5.66 -11.60 30.67
C ASN A 144 -6.75 -10.69 30.01
N ASP A 145 -6.36 -9.86 29.04
CA ASP A 145 -7.23 -8.88 28.36
C ASP A 145 -7.94 -9.42 27.11
N LEU A 146 -7.77 -10.70 26.78
CA LEU A 146 -8.66 -11.40 25.86
C LEU A 146 -10.06 -11.44 26.50
N THR A 147 -10.86 -10.40 26.25
CA THR A 147 -12.28 -10.32 26.60
C THR A 147 -13.07 -11.18 25.62
N SER A 148 -12.80 -12.47 25.69
CA SER A 148 -13.47 -13.54 24.97
C SER A 148 -14.73 -13.90 25.75
N ASN A 149 -15.76 -13.05 25.69
CA ASN A 149 -17.06 -13.35 26.30
C ASN A 149 -17.83 -14.33 25.40
N PHE A 150 -17.34 -15.56 25.27
CA PHE A 150 -18.06 -16.67 24.60
C PHE A 150 -19.04 -17.38 25.55
N GLN A 151 -19.30 -16.81 26.73
CA GLN A 151 -19.99 -17.51 27.81
C GLN A 151 -21.53 -17.48 27.73
N THR A 152 -22.12 -16.83 26.72
CA THR A 152 -23.59 -16.82 26.55
C THR A 152 -24.01 -17.12 25.12
N SER A 153 -24.91 -18.10 24.97
CA SER A 153 -25.48 -18.58 23.70
C SER A 153 -26.19 -17.51 22.85
N ALA A 154 -26.47 -16.34 23.42
CA ALA A 154 -27.19 -15.25 22.76
C ALA A 154 -26.26 -14.27 22.02
N PHE A 155 -25.03 -14.07 22.49
CA PHE A 155 -24.17 -12.99 21.97
C PHE A 155 -22.71 -13.30 22.31
N SER A 156 -21.84 -13.32 21.30
CA SER A 156 -20.40 -13.53 21.51
C SER A 156 -19.61 -12.51 20.70
N HIS A 157 -18.64 -11.90 21.36
CA HIS A 157 -17.71 -10.94 20.79
C HIS A 157 -16.29 -11.47 20.87
N LEU A 158 -15.57 -11.39 19.75
CA LEU A 158 -14.14 -11.60 19.69
C LEU A 158 -13.49 -10.30 19.25
N ARG A 159 -12.78 -9.65 20.17
CA ARG A 159 -12.00 -8.45 19.89
C ARG A 159 -10.54 -8.73 20.19
N LEU A 160 -9.68 -8.55 19.19
CA LEU A 160 -8.24 -8.64 19.36
C LEU A 160 -7.69 -7.24 19.67
N MET A 161 -6.65 -7.14 20.50
CA MET A 161 -6.06 -5.83 20.78
C MET A 161 -5.46 -5.26 19.50
N PRO A 162 -5.51 -3.93 19.31
CA PRO A 162 -4.74 -3.29 18.27
C PRO A 162 -3.27 -3.71 18.39
N SER A 163 -2.69 -4.17 17.29
CA SER A 163 -1.30 -4.61 17.24
C SER A 163 -0.51 -3.69 16.32
N TYR A 164 0.69 -3.28 16.75
CA TYR A 164 1.63 -2.59 15.88
C TYR A 164 2.42 -3.63 15.09
N VAL A 165 2.49 -3.46 13.78
CA VAL A 165 3.05 -4.44 12.86
C VAL A 165 4.10 -3.77 11.97
N LEU A 166 5.30 -4.33 11.91
CA LEU A 166 6.21 -4.10 10.80
C LEU A 166 5.96 -5.17 9.73
N ALA A 167 5.66 -4.72 8.52
CA ALA A 167 5.44 -5.59 7.39
C ALA A 167 6.51 -5.33 6.31
N SER A 168 7.11 -6.40 5.79
CA SER A 168 8.09 -6.33 4.71
C SER A 168 7.93 -7.49 3.74
N PHE A 169 8.14 -7.23 2.46
CA PHE A 169 8.32 -8.29 1.49
C PHE A 169 9.65 -9.00 1.72
N ASN A 170 9.58 -10.32 1.71
CA ASN A 170 10.73 -11.20 1.63
C ASN A 170 10.39 -12.33 0.65
N ASP A 171 10.91 -12.20 -0.58
CA ASP A 171 10.71 -13.12 -1.69
C ASP A 171 9.22 -13.43 -1.98
N ASP A 172 8.74 -14.61 -1.55
CA ASP A 172 7.39 -15.13 -1.79
C ASP A 172 6.46 -14.98 -0.58
N SER A 173 6.83 -14.14 0.38
CA SER A 173 6.02 -13.91 1.56
C SER A 173 6.05 -12.46 2.02
N LEU A 174 4.97 -12.06 2.68
CA LEU A 174 4.90 -10.85 3.46
C LEU A 174 5.19 -11.21 4.91
N GLU A 175 6.38 -10.87 5.39
CA GLU A 175 6.75 -11.05 6.79
C GLU A 175 6.09 -9.99 7.66
N LEU A 176 5.50 -10.43 8.77
CA LEU A 176 4.86 -9.58 9.76
C LEU A 176 5.55 -9.75 11.11
N VAL A 177 6.03 -8.66 11.67
CA VAL A 177 6.60 -8.61 13.03
C VAL A 177 5.68 -7.78 13.91
N PHE A 178 5.14 -8.40 14.95
CA PHE A 178 4.17 -7.80 15.86
C PHE A 178 4.84 -7.22 17.10
N TYR A 179 4.32 -6.10 17.57
CA TYR A 179 4.78 -5.34 18.72
C TYR A 179 3.59 -4.98 19.61
N LYS A 180 3.82 -4.92 20.93
CA LYS A 180 2.79 -4.47 21.88
C LYS A 180 2.59 -2.97 21.71
N PRO A 181 1.35 -2.47 21.68
CA PRO A 181 1.11 -1.07 21.98
C PRO A 181 1.59 -0.76 23.40
N LYS A 182 2.27 0.38 23.60
CA LYS A 182 2.39 0.92 24.95
C LYS A 182 0.99 1.32 25.42
N ARG A 183 0.54 0.74 26.54
CA ARG A 183 -0.58 1.32 27.28
C ARG A 183 -0.08 2.62 27.90
N GLN A 184 -0.65 3.75 27.48
CA GLN A 184 -0.59 4.95 28.30
C GLN A 184 -1.54 4.67 29.48
N ASN A 185 -0.98 4.59 30.69
CA ASN A 185 -1.74 4.58 31.93
C ASN A 185 -2.29 5.97 32.22
#